data_AF-Q73SL7-F1
#
_entry.id   AF-Q73SL7-F1
#
_cell.length_a   1.000
_cell.length_b   1.000
_cell.length_c   1.000
_cell.angle_alpha   90.00
_cell.angle_beta   90.00
_cell.angle_gamma   90.00
#
_symmetry.space_group_name_H-M   'P 1'
#
loop_
_entity.id
_entity.type
_entity.pdbx_description
1 polymer ?
#
loop_
_entity_poly.entity_id
_entity_poly.type
_entity_poly.pdbx_seq_one_letter_code
_entity_poly.pdbx_strand_id
1 'polypeptide(L)'
;MLATIGAAAVAAFALAAPAQLSAPAQADPPPTAPYPTPRTPSPPSDYDAPFKNTVNGFGIYQPQDQLAWLGKITCDRLDHGVDHDAHQSATFIQRNLPRGTSEGQSLQFLGAAVDHYCPEHIDVVQAAGR
;
A
#
# COMPACT_ATOMS: atom_id res chain seq x y z
N MET A 1 -14.37 46.11 -52.71
CA MET A 1 -13.77 46.39 -51.38
C MET A 1 -13.06 45.11 -50.94
N LEU A 2 -11.77 44.92 -51.27
CA LEU A 2 -10.61 45.15 -50.38
C LEU A 2 -10.84 44.56 -48.97
N ALA A 3 -10.33 43.35 -48.70
CA ALA A 3 -8.99 43.04 -48.14
C ALA A 3 -8.99 43.13 -46.60
N THR A 4 -9.04 41.98 -45.90
CA THR A 4 -7.91 41.28 -45.21
C THR A 4 -7.76 41.62 -43.72
N ILE A 5 -7.24 40.63 -42.97
CA ILE A 5 -6.63 40.67 -41.62
C ILE A 5 -7.68 40.67 -40.48
N GLY A 6 -7.79 39.71 -39.56
CA GLY A 6 -6.83 38.77 -39.00
C GLY A 6 -6.60 39.12 -37.52
N ALA A 7 -7.08 38.32 -36.58
CA ALA A 7 -6.52 38.18 -35.22
C ALA A 7 -7.27 37.07 -34.46
N ALA A 8 -6.59 35.93 -34.29
CA ALA A 8 -6.97 34.91 -33.32
C ALA A 8 -6.64 35.41 -31.92
N ALA A 9 -7.64 35.48 -31.02
CA ALA A 9 -7.40 35.64 -29.59
C ALA A 9 -7.36 34.24 -28.97
N VAL A 10 -6.16 33.67 -28.89
CA VAL A 10 -5.92 32.44 -28.12
C VAL A 10 -5.94 32.84 -26.65
N ALA A 11 -6.98 32.46 -25.93
CA ALA A 11 -7.04 32.62 -24.48
C ALA A 11 -6.00 31.68 -23.86
N ALA A 12 -4.89 32.24 -23.38
CA ALA A 12 -3.93 31.52 -22.57
C ALA A 12 -4.58 31.20 -21.21
N PHE A 13 -5.14 30.00 -21.08
CA PHE A 13 -5.41 29.43 -19.77
C PHE A 13 -4.06 29.10 -19.13
N ALA A 14 -3.62 29.99 -18.23
CA ALA A 14 -2.52 29.69 -17.34
C ALA A 14 -2.96 28.55 -16.40
N LEU A 15 -2.57 27.33 -16.74
CA LEU A 15 -2.61 26.20 -15.81
C LEU A 15 -1.64 26.51 -14.68
N ALA A 16 -2.17 26.96 -13.54
CA ALA A 16 -1.45 26.95 -12.29
C ALA A 16 -1.23 25.48 -11.91
N ALA A 17 -0.06 24.94 -12.24
CA ALA A 17 0.38 23.66 -11.70
C ALA A 17 0.46 23.80 -10.17
N PRO A 18 -0.21 22.95 -9.38
CA PRO A 18 0.10 22.90 -7.96
C PRO A 18 1.54 22.39 -7.86
N ALA A 19 2.43 23.24 -7.34
CA ALA A 19 3.74 22.80 -6.89
C ALA A 19 3.49 21.79 -5.75
N GLN A 20 3.45 20.53 -6.11
CA GLN A 20 3.43 19.42 -5.18
C GLN A 20 4.80 19.45 -4.49
N LEU A 21 4.84 20.03 -3.30
CA LEU A 21 5.97 19.92 -2.39
C LEU A 21 6.15 18.44 -2.08
N SER A 22 7.03 17.78 -2.82
CA SER A 22 7.59 16.50 -2.43
C SER A 22 8.39 16.76 -1.15
N ALA A 23 7.73 16.63 0.00
CA ALA A 23 8.45 16.49 1.25
C ALA A 23 9.36 15.25 1.11
N PRO A 24 10.66 15.33 1.45
CA PRO A 24 11.50 14.15 1.39
C PRO A 24 10.91 13.11 2.34
N ALA A 25 10.71 11.89 1.84
CA ALA A 25 10.43 10.74 2.69
C ALA A 25 11.52 10.74 3.77
N GLN A 26 11.14 11.04 5.01
CA GLN A 26 12.07 11.03 6.13
C GLN A 26 12.64 9.63 6.22
N ALA A 27 13.92 9.47 5.88
CA ALA A 27 14.66 8.27 6.17
C ALA A 27 14.54 7.99 7.68
N ASP A 28 14.27 6.74 8.04
CA ASP A 28 14.27 6.32 9.44
C ASP A 28 15.59 6.77 10.10
N PRO A 29 15.55 7.34 11.31
CA PRO A 29 16.77 7.73 12.01
C PRO A 29 17.65 6.50 12.27
N PRO A 30 18.99 6.65 12.28
CA PRO A 30 19.90 5.55 12.54
C PRO A 30 19.62 4.90 13.90
N PRO A 31 19.89 3.60 14.07
CA PRO A 31 19.53 2.80 15.25
C PRO A 31 20.24 3.22 16.56
N THR A 32 20.96 4.33 16.58
CA THR A 32 21.75 4.85 17.70
C THR A 32 21.11 6.05 18.41
N ALA A 33 19.90 6.47 18.03
CA ALA A 33 19.21 7.56 18.73
C ALA A 33 18.84 7.16 20.17
N PRO A 34 19.22 7.94 21.20
CA PRO A 34 19.10 7.56 22.61
C PRO A 34 17.67 7.52 23.17
N TYR A 35 16.64 7.78 22.35
CA TYR A 35 15.22 7.67 22.70
C TYR A 35 14.42 7.23 21.46
N PRO A 36 13.38 6.38 21.57
CA PRO A 36 12.40 6.27 20.50
C PRO A 36 11.66 7.60 20.43
N THR A 37 12.01 8.44 19.45
CA THR A 37 11.18 9.58 19.06
C THR A 37 9.78 9.04 18.76
N PRO A 38 8.69 9.65 19.27
CA PRO A 38 7.35 9.28 18.82
C PRO A 38 7.33 9.33 17.30
N ARG A 39 7.20 8.16 16.66
CA ARG A 39 7.04 8.10 15.20
C ARG A 39 5.71 8.79 14.93
N THR A 40 5.78 10.02 14.43
CA THR A 40 4.58 10.66 13.87
C THR A 40 4.14 9.73 12.74
N PRO A 41 2.90 9.20 12.76
CA PRO A 41 2.42 8.37 11.66
C PRO A 41 2.68 9.10 10.35
N SER A 42 3.23 8.39 9.37
CA SER A 42 3.36 8.99 8.05
C SER A 42 1.95 9.30 7.56
N PRO A 43 1.73 10.38 6.79
CA PRO A 43 0.45 10.57 6.15
C PRO A 43 0.12 9.31 5.34
N PRO A 44 -1.13 8.80 5.40
CA PRO A 44 -1.51 7.61 4.66
C PRO A 44 -1.15 7.79 3.18
N SER A 45 -0.44 6.83 2.58
CA SER A 45 -0.12 6.94 1.16
C SER A 45 -1.38 6.71 0.31
N ASP A 46 -1.52 7.46 -0.78
CA ASP A 46 -2.63 7.25 -1.73
C ASP A 46 -2.59 5.83 -2.34
N TYR A 47 -1.39 5.24 -2.43
CA TYR A 47 -1.17 3.88 -2.91
C TYR A 47 -1.75 2.82 -1.98
N ASP A 48 -1.62 2.98 -0.65
CA ASP A 48 -2.08 1.99 0.33
C ASP A 48 -3.59 2.11 0.65
N ALA A 49 -4.24 3.20 0.23
CA ALA A 49 -5.66 3.44 0.51
C ALA A 49 -6.60 2.40 -0.16
N PRO A 50 -6.43 2.04 -1.44
CA PRO A 50 -7.16 0.92 -2.07
C PRO A 50 -7.01 -0.39 -1.30
N PHE A 51 -5.79 -0.75 -0.88
CA PHE A 51 -5.54 -1.97 -0.13
C PHE A 51 -6.32 -2.01 1.19
N LYS A 52 -6.27 -0.92 1.97
CA LYS A 52 -7.07 -0.79 3.19
C LYS A 52 -8.56 -0.95 2.91
N ASN A 53 -9.08 -0.35 1.85
CA ASN A 53 -10.51 -0.44 1.51
C ASN A 53 -10.91 -1.88 1.19
N THR A 54 -10.08 -2.62 0.45
CA THR A 54 -10.28 -4.04 0.18
C THR A 54 -10.29 -4.86 1.47
N VAL A 55 -9.27 -4.68 2.32
CA VAL A 55 -9.12 -5.44 3.58
C VAL A 55 -10.24 -5.14 4.58
N ASN A 56 -10.72 -3.90 4.63
CA ASN A 56 -11.90 -3.54 5.41
C ASN A 56 -13.15 -4.32 4.94
N GLY A 57 -13.26 -4.61 3.64
CA GLY A 57 -14.33 -5.45 3.08
C GLY A 57 -14.34 -6.89 3.61
N PHE A 58 -13.20 -7.39 4.08
CA PHE A 58 -13.07 -8.69 4.75
C PHE A 58 -13.41 -8.64 6.24
N GLY A 59 -13.77 -7.47 6.76
CA GLY A 59 -14.02 -7.25 8.18
C GLY A 59 -12.76 -7.08 9.03
N ILE A 60 -11.60 -6.79 8.41
CA ILE A 60 -10.35 -6.51 9.11
C ILE A 60 -10.16 -4.98 9.15
N TYR A 61 -10.35 -4.37 10.31
CA TYR A 61 -10.32 -2.92 10.48
C TYR A 61 -9.13 -2.48 11.33
N GLN A 62 -8.08 -1.93 10.72
CA GLN A 62 -6.89 -1.39 11.40
C GLN A 62 -6.43 -0.07 10.74
N PRO A 63 -5.51 0.70 11.37
CA PRO A 63 -4.84 1.82 10.72
C PRO A 63 -4.21 1.45 9.38
N GLN A 64 -4.23 2.37 8.42
CA GLN A 64 -3.74 2.13 7.05
C GLN A 64 -2.28 1.66 7.05
N ASP A 65 -1.41 2.40 7.72
CA ASP A 65 0.02 2.11 7.77
C ASP A 65 0.32 0.73 8.38
N GLN A 66 -0.51 0.28 9.33
CA GLN A 66 -0.35 -1.04 9.94
C GLN A 66 -0.73 -2.16 8.96
N LEU A 67 -1.87 -2.01 8.26
CA LEU A 67 -2.26 -2.96 7.23
C LEU A 67 -1.23 -2.99 6.10
N ALA A 68 -0.81 -1.82 5.61
CA ALA A 68 0.17 -1.69 4.54
C ALA A 68 1.53 -2.29 4.91
N TRP A 69 2.02 -2.01 6.13
CA TRP A 69 3.23 -2.64 6.65
C TRP A 69 3.10 -4.16 6.70
N LEU A 70 1.97 -4.69 7.20
CA LEU A 70 1.75 -6.12 7.29
C LEU A 70 1.68 -6.78 5.90
N GLY A 71 1.04 -6.13 4.92
CA GLY A 71 1.02 -6.62 3.53
C GLY A 71 2.42 -6.67 2.92
N LYS A 72 3.20 -5.59 3.07
CA LYS A 72 4.57 -5.48 2.53
C LYS A 72 5.53 -6.49 3.18
N ILE A 73 5.48 -6.66 4.51
CA ILE A 73 6.35 -7.64 5.20
C ILE A 73 5.93 -9.08 4.87
N THR A 74 4.64 -9.36 4.60
CA THR A 74 4.23 -10.67 4.08
C THR A 74 4.86 -10.96 2.72
N CYS A 75 4.88 -9.99 1.81
CA CYS A 75 5.57 -10.12 0.53
C CYS A 75 7.08 -10.34 0.68
N ASP A 76 7.74 -9.56 1.55
CA ASP A 76 9.17 -9.73 1.86
C ASP A 76 9.49 -11.14 2.39
N ARG A 77 8.59 -11.74 3.17
CA ARG A 77 8.72 -13.12 3.64
C ARG A 77 8.61 -14.14 2.51
N LEU A 78 7.77 -13.90 1.51
CA LEU A 78 7.66 -14.75 0.32
C LEU A 78 8.92 -14.63 -0.55
N ASP A 79 9.40 -13.40 -0.77
CA ASP A 79 10.63 -13.12 -1.53
C ASP A 79 11.85 -13.85 -0.96
N HIS A 80 11.96 -13.90 0.36
CA HIS A 80 13.08 -14.55 1.05
C HIS A 80 12.83 -16.03 1.36
N GLY A 81 11.70 -16.60 0.91
CA GLY A 81 11.34 -17.99 1.17
C GLY A 81 11.17 -18.33 2.65
N VAL A 82 10.79 -17.35 3.48
CA VAL A 82 10.46 -17.54 4.90
C VAL A 82 9.09 -18.20 5.04
N ASP A 83 8.14 -17.81 4.18
CA ASP A 83 6.87 -18.50 4.00
C ASP A 83 6.94 -19.32 2.72
N HIS A 84 6.71 -20.63 2.81
CA HIS A 84 6.76 -21.54 1.66
C HIS A 84 5.38 -21.79 1.02
N ASP A 85 4.32 -21.43 1.72
CA ASP A 85 2.94 -21.64 1.29
C ASP A 85 2.00 -20.58 1.89
N ALA A 86 0.77 -20.53 1.37
CA ALA A 86 -0.23 -19.56 1.80
C ALA A 86 -0.64 -19.70 3.27
N HIS A 87 -0.59 -20.91 3.85
CA HIS A 87 -0.99 -21.13 5.24
C HIS A 87 0.07 -20.61 6.22
N GLN A 88 1.36 -20.68 5.85
CA GLN A 88 2.44 -20.07 6.62
C GLN A 88 2.31 -18.55 6.65
N SER A 89 2.09 -17.92 5.48
CA SER A 89 1.81 -16.48 5.42
C SER A 89 0.52 -16.11 6.15
N ALA A 90 -0.56 -16.86 5.99
CA ALA A 90 -1.82 -16.60 6.70
C ALA A 90 -1.66 -16.73 8.22
N THR A 91 -0.87 -17.69 8.70
CA THR A 91 -0.54 -17.85 10.13
C THR A 91 0.24 -16.63 10.64
N PHE A 92 1.23 -16.16 9.88
CA PHE A 92 1.97 -14.95 10.21
C PHE A 92 1.05 -13.73 10.27
N ILE A 93 0.22 -13.52 9.25
CA ILE A 93 -0.78 -12.44 9.19
C ILE A 93 -1.71 -12.51 10.41
N GLN A 94 -2.29 -13.67 10.68
CA GLN A 94 -3.25 -13.85 11.78
C GLN A 94 -2.65 -13.49 13.14
N ARG A 95 -1.39 -13.84 13.37
CA ARG A 95 -0.68 -13.53 14.63
C ARG A 95 -0.39 -12.04 14.82
N ASN A 96 -0.38 -11.27 13.73
CA ASN A 96 -0.13 -9.82 13.75
C ASN A 96 -1.41 -8.99 13.60
N LEU A 97 -2.55 -9.62 13.32
CA LEU A 97 -3.87 -9.00 13.30
C LEU A 97 -4.58 -9.09 14.66
N PRO A 98 -5.66 -8.31 14.89
CA PRO A 98 -6.45 -8.40 16.10
C PRO A 98 -6.91 -9.82 16.42
N ARG A 99 -7.00 -10.12 17.72
CA ARG A 99 -7.54 -11.39 18.21
C ARG A 99 -8.95 -11.59 17.66
N GLY A 100 -9.25 -12.81 17.23
CA GLY A 100 -10.54 -13.16 16.61
C GLY A 100 -10.54 -13.06 15.08
N THR A 101 -9.48 -12.55 14.46
CA THR A 101 -9.28 -12.69 13.01
C THR A 101 -9.22 -14.18 12.66
N SER A 102 -10.10 -14.64 11.78
CA SER A 102 -10.15 -16.04 11.35
C SER A 102 -9.04 -16.36 10.34
N GLU A 103 -8.71 -17.65 10.18
CA GLU A 103 -7.78 -18.08 9.13
C GLU A 103 -8.26 -17.68 7.73
N GLY A 104 -9.57 -17.80 7.45
CA GLY A 104 -10.15 -17.37 6.18
C GLY A 104 -9.98 -15.88 5.91
N GLN A 105 -10.12 -15.03 6.92
CA GLN A 105 -9.82 -13.60 6.81
C GLN A 105 -8.34 -13.34 6.55
N SER A 106 -7.44 -14.10 7.19
CA SER A 106 -6.00 -13.99 6.93
C SER A 106 -5.62 -14.43 5.51
N LEU A 107 -6.28 -15.45 4.96
CA LEU A 107 -6.10 -15.87 3.56
C LEU A 107 -6.64 -14.82 2.57
N GLN A 108 -7.76 -14.17 2.88
CA GLN A 108 -8.26 -13.05 2.10
C GLN A 108 -7.30 -11.85 2.13
N PHE A 109 -6.77 -11.53 3.32
CA PHE A 109 -5.73 -10.52 3.47
C PHE A 109 -4.50 -10.87 2.62
N LEU A 110 -4.03 -12.12 2.69
CA LEU A 110 -2.89 -12.59 1.89
C LEU A 110 -3.13 -12.38 0.40
N GLY A 111 -4.30 -12.79 -0.11
CA GLY A 111 -4.66 -12.59 -1.52
C GLY A 111 -4.62 -11.12 -1.93
N ALA A 112 -5.16 -10.23 -1.10
CA ALA A 112 -5.10 -8.79 -1.35
C ALA A 112 -3.68 -8.21 -1.26
N ALA A 113 -2.84 -8.74 -0.36
CA ALA A 113 -1.46 -8.28 -0.21
C ALA A 113 -0.61 -8.69 -1.42
N VAL A 114 -0.74 -9.94 -1.87
CA VAL A 114 -0.04 -10.45 -3.06
C VAL A 114 -0.46 -9.70 -4.31
N ASP A 115 -1.77 -9.50 -4.53
CA ASP A 115 -2.27 -8.73 -5.69
C ASP A 115 -1.73 -7.29 -5.72
N HIS A 116 -1.60 -6.64 -4.56
CA HIS A 116 -1.29 -5.21 -4.48
C HIS A 116 0.20 -4.89 -4.32
N TYR A 117 0.99 -5.74 -3.66
CA TYR A 117 2.39 -5.46 -3.32
C TYR A 117 3.41 -6.40 -3.97
N CYS A 118 3.04 -7.64 -4.32
CA CYS A 118 3.97 -8.63 -4.86
C CYS A 118 3.29 -9.63 -5.83
N PRO A 119 2.76 -9.15 -6.97
CA PRO A 119 1.96 -9.96 -7.88
C PRO A 119 2.71 -11.16 -8.51
N GLU A 120 4.04 -11.16 -8.45
CA GLU A 120 4.90 -12.28 -8.83
C GLU A 120 4.67 -13.56 -8.00
N HIS A 121 4.13 -13.45 -6.78
CA HIS A 121 3.82 -14.59 -5.89
C HIS A 121 2.35 -15.04 -5.95
N ILE A 122 1.63 -14.67 -7.02
CA ILE A 122 0.21 -15.04 -7.17
C ILE A 122 0.00 -16.57 -7.17
N ASP A 123 1.02 -17.33 -7.57
CA ASP A 123 1.02 -18.79 -7.58
C ASP A 123 0.87 -19.39 -6.17
N VAL A 124 1.42 -18.74 -5.13
CA VAL A 124 1.26 -19.16 -3.72
C VAL A 124 -0.20 -19.13 -3.31
N VAL A 125 -0.93 -18.07 -3.70
CA VAL A 125 -2.36 -17.91 -3.39
C VAL A 125 -3.20 -18.89 -4.23
N GLN A 126 -2.88 -19.05 -5.52
CA GLN A 126 -3.57 -20.00 -6.39
C GLN A 126 -3.37 -21.45 -5.95
N ALA A 127 -2.20 -21.80 -5.43
CA ALA A 127 -1.93 -23.13 -4.91
C ALA A 127 -2.84 -23.53 -3.75
N ALA A 128 -3.24 -22.57 -2.91
CA ALA A 128 -4.11 -22.81 -1.76
C ALA A 128 -5.59 -23.02 -2.13
N GLY A 129 -6.01 -22.59 -3.32
CA GLY A 129 -7.38 -22.77 -3.81
C GLY A 129 -7.62 -24.05 -4.61
N ARG A 130 -6.60 -24.91 -4.74
CA ARG A 130 -6.62 -26.15 -5.52
C ARG A 130 -6.96 -27.37 -4.68
#